data_AF-A0A830CBJ6-F1
#
_entry.id   AF-A0A830CBJ6-F1
#
_cell.length_a   1.000
_cell.length_b   1.000
_cell.length_c   1.000
_cell.angle_alpha   90.00
_cell.angle_beta   90.00
_cell.angle_gamma   90.00
#
_symmetry.space_group_name_H-M   'P 1'
#
loop_
_entity.id
_entity.type
_entity.pdbx_description
1 polymer ?
#
loop_
_entity_poly.entity_id
_entity_poly.type
_entity_poly.pdbx_seq_one_letter_code
_entity_poly.pdbx_strand_id
1 'polypeptide(L)'
;MRELKALSFARIINCHNGLVLLTSPYPVHRHIVVNPLSNKIVTRISPLFWGGYPCGIFFHPLAKEYRVLNVQKLMTNYYEYHLYLFGTKTWRKTNTPYFNSGPPDCYDSKQLLNCNPVIANGALHWYIGKIMIMIFDMITEGFCVKPLPFSGCYRNKAYWLGDLLVDEDRLCCFLYALSRTSNGCMDFGRLCKMVLDTKVHC
;
A
#
# COMPACT_ATOMS: atom_id res chain seq x y z
N MET A 1 -6.46 -25.26 13.49
CA MET A 1 -7.47 -24.55 12.68
C MET A 1 -8.29 -23.48 13.43
N ARG A 2 -8.32 -23.42 14.77
CA ARG A 2 -9.06 -22.37 15.52
C ARG A 2 -8.48 -20.96 15.36
N GLU A 3 -7.17 -20.81 15.15
CA GLU A 3 -6.53 -19.49 15.09
C GLU A 3 -6.86 -18.68 13.83
N LEU A 4 -7.13 -19.32 12.68
CA LEU A 4 -7.57 -18.63 11.47
C LEU A 4 -9.01 -18.11 11.57
N LYS A 5 -9.85 -18.67 12.45
CA LYS A 5 -11.21 -18.14 12.68
C LYS A 5 -11.19 -16.72 13.26
N ALA A 6 -10.13 -16.34 13.97
CA ALA A 6 -9.93 -14.97 14.45
C ALA A 6 -9.58 -13.97 13.32
N LEU A 7 -9.31 -14.45 12.11
CA LEU A 7 -9.02 -13.65 10.93
C LEU A 7 -10.24 -13.44 10.03
N SER A 8 -11.45 -13.75 10.48
CA SER A 8 -12.68 -13.54 9.69
C SER A 8 -12.89 -12.08 9.24
N PHE A 9 -12.22 -11.13 9.91
CA PHE A 9 -12.23 -9.70 9.58
C PHE A 9 -10.88 -9.18 9.10
N ALA A 10 -9.91 -10.07 8.84
CA ALA A 10 -8.59 -9.68 8.40
C ALA A 10 -8.62 -9.29 6.91
N ARG A 11 -7.92 -8.20 6.57
CA ARG A 11 -7.71 -7.75 5.19
C ARG A 11 -6.28 -8.02 4.77
N ILE A 12 -6.10 -8.47 3.54
CA ILE A 12 -4.78 -8.56 2.91
C ILE A 12 -4.35 -7.15 2.52
N ILE A 13 -3.17 -6.77 2.98
CA ILE A 13 -2.55 -5.46 2.70
C ILE A 13 -1.58 -5.59 1.54
N ASN A 14 -0.68 -6.55 1.62
CA ASN A 14 0.38 -6.76 0.65
C ASN A 14 0.92 -8.18 0.77
N CYS A 15 1.57 -8.66 -0.29
CA CYS A 15 2.30 -9.92 -0.29
C CYS A 15 3.70 -9.73 -0.90
N HIS A 16 4.67 -10.45 -0.37
CA HIS A 16 6.05 -10.43 -0.88
C HIS A 16 6.77 -11.73 -0.52
N ASN A 17 7.49 -12.33 -1.47
CA ASN A 17 8.24 -13.59 -1.30
C ASN A 17 7.43 -14.72 -0.64
N GLY A 18 6.17 -14.86 -1.05
CA GLY A 18 5.25 -15.86 -0.50
C GLY A 18 4.74 -15.56 0.92
N LEU A 19 5.10 -14.44 1.53
CA LEU A 19 4.50 -13.96 2.77
C LEU A 19 3.31 -13.05 2.49
N VAL A 20 2.32 -13.08 3.38
CA VAL A 20 1.12 -12.24 3.30
C VAL A 20 1.02 -11.41 4.58
N LEU A 21 0.93 -10.09 4.42
CA LEU A 21 0.65 -9.15 5.50
C LEU A 21 -0.86 -8.97 5.62
N LEU A 22 -1.39 -9.35 6.77
CA LEU A 22 -2.79 -9.22 7.14
C LEU A 22 -2.94 -8.14 8.21
N THR A 23 -4.00 -7.34 8.11
CA THR A 23 -4.42 -6.45 9.19
C THR A 23 -5.81 -6.84 9.67
N SER A 24 -6.03 -6.86 10.99
CA SER A 24 -7.36 -7.01 11.56
C SER A 24 -7.75 -5.73 12.28
N PRO A 25 -8.93 -5.16 12.00
CA PRO A 25 -9.45 -4.01 12.76
C PRO A 25 -9.77 -4.38 14.22
N TYR A 26 -10.03 -5.67 14.51
CA TYR A 26 -10.41 -6.14 15.84
C TYR A 26 -9.66 -7.42 16.29
N PRO A 27 -9.26 -7.53 17.57
CA PRO A 27 -9.11 -6.44 18.54
C PRO A 27 -7.85 -5.60 18.23
N VAL A 28 -8.02 -4.27 18.22
CA VAL A 28 -7.00 -3.20 18.06
C VAL A 28 -5.89 -3.51 17.04
N HIS A 29 -6.11 -3.10 15.77
CA HIS A 29 -5.11 -2.99 14.69
C HIS A 29 -3.94 -3.99 14.78
N ARG A 30 -4.26 -5.28 14.86
CA ARG A 30 -3.22 -6.31 14.89
C ARG A 30 -2.77 -6.57 13.47
N HIS A 31 -1.47 -6.47 13.23
CA HIS A 31 -0.87 -6.91 11.97
C HIS A 31 -0.23 -8.27 12.17
N ILE A 32 -0.48 -9.17 11.23
CA ILE A 32 0.01 -10.54 11.27
C ILE A 32 0.61 -10.85 9.92
N VAL A 33 1.78 -11.48 9.95
CA VAL A 33 2.43 -11.96 8.74
C VAL A 33 2.33 -13.48 8.76
N VAL A 34 1.81 -14.02 7.67
CA VAL A 34 1.60 -15.45 7.51
C VAL A 34 2.33 -15.95 6.28
N ASN A 35 2.72 -17.22 6.32
CA ASN A 35 3.12 -17.97 5.14
C ASN A 35 1.97 -18.94 4.80
N PRO A 36 1.19 -18.67 3.73
CA PRO A 36 0.04 -19.48 3.36
C PRO A 36 0.45 -20.90 2.92
N LEU A 37 1.64 -21.07 2.32
CA LEU A 37 2.11 -22.38 1.86
C LEU A 37 2.41 -23.33 3.02
N SER A 38 2.95 -22.80 4.12
CA SER A 38 3.19 -23.59 5.34
C SER A 38 2.06 -23.53 6.36
N ASN A 39 1.02 -22.73 6.10
CA ASN A 39 -0.10 -22.47 7.01
C ASN A 39 0.34 -22.03 8.42
N LYS A 40 1.44 -21.26 8.50
CA LYS A 40 2.06 -20.80 9.75
C LYS A 40 2.04 -19.28 9.85
N ILE A 41 1.84 -18.80 11.08
CA ILE A 41 2.05 -17.40 11.43
C ILE A 41 3.56 -17.18 11.60
N VAL A 42 4.13 -16.30 10.78
CA VAL A 42 5.55 -15.94 10.78
C VAL A 42 5.84 -14.94 11.89
N THR A 43 5.03 -13.89 11.99
CA THR A 43 5.14 -12.92 13.09
C THR A 43 3.80 -12.28 13.42
N ARG A 44 3.66 -11.88 14.69
CA ARG A 44 2.58 -11.02 15.18
C ARG A 44 3.20 -9.69 15.54
N ILE A 45 2.70 -8.64 14.93
CA ILE A 45 3.23 -7.29 15.09
C ILE A 45 2.31 -6.56 16.05
N SER A 46 2.86 -6.19 17.21
CA SER A 46 2.18 -5.31 18.15
C SER A 46 2.01 -3.94 17.51
N PRO A 47 0.83 -3.31 17.59
CA PRO A 47 0.62 -1.97 17.04
C PRO A 47 1.50 -0.95 17.75
N LEU A 48 1.79 0.17 17.07
CA LEU A 48 2.28 1.38 17.72
C LEU A 48 1.23 1.87 18.75
N PHE A 49 1.65 2.67 19.74
CA PHE A 49 0.78 3.12 20.84
C PHE A 49 -0.51 3.80 20.35
N TRP A 50 -0.43 4.57 19.26
CA TRP A 50 -1.56 5.25 18.63
C TRP A 50 -2.14 4.49 17.42
N GLY A 51 -1.75 3.22 17.25
CA GLY A 51 -2.07 2.42 16.08
C GLY A 51 -1.35 2.88 14.82
N GLY A 52 -1.92 2.53 13.68
CA GLY A 52 -1.42 2.89 12.36
C GLY A 52 -1.91 1.93 11.28
N TYR A 53 -1.56 2.26 10.05
CA TYR A 53 -1.92 1.47 8.88
C TYR A 53 -0.65 0.90 8.25
N PRO A 54 -0.60 -0.42 8.02
CA PRO A 54 0.53 -1.02 7.33
C PRO A 54 0.53 -0.59 5.86
N CYS A 55 1.67 -0.08 5.41
CA CYS A 55 1.95 0.28 4.03
C CYS A 55 2.71 -0.82 3.27
N GLY A 56 2.90 -2.01 3.85
CA GLY A 56 3.42 -3.18 3.12
C GLY A 56 4.52 -3.93 3.86
N ILE A 57 4.81 -5.14 3.37
CA ILE A 57 5.90 -6.00 3.85
C ILE A 57 6.94 -6.15 2.75
N PHE A 58 8.22 -6.06 3.10
CA PHE A 58 9.31 -6.23 2.14
C PHE A 58 10.52 -6.92 2.76
N PHE A 59 11.38 -7.48 1.91
CA PHE A 59 12.66 -8.02 2.33
C PHE A 59 13.77 -6.97 2.12
N HIS A 60 14.50 -6.63 3.17
CA HIS A 60 15.63 -5.72 3.10
C HIS A 60 16.90 -6.52 2.77
N PRO A 61 17.49 -6.39 1.56
CA PRO A 61 18.53 -7.31 1.10
C PRO A 61 19.83 -7.19 1.88
N LEU A 62 20.24 -5.98 2.30
CA LEU A 62 21.52 -5.79 3.01
C LEU A 62 21.45 -6.29 4.46
N ALA A 63 20.39 -5.94 5.19
CA ALA A 63 20.13 -6.43 6.55
C ALA A 63 19.66 -7.90 6.60
N LYS A 64 19.30 -8.50 5.45
CA LYS A 64 18.81 -9.88 5.31
C LYS A 64 17.62 -10.18 6.22
N GLU A 65 16.70 -9.24 6.36
CA GLU A 65 15.51 -9.38 7.19
C GLU A 65 14.25 -8.87 6.49
N TYR A 66 13.08 -9.35 6.93
CA TYR A 66 11.82 -8.74 6.54
C TYR A 66 11.52 -7.51 7.39
N ARG A 67 10.85 -6.53 6.77
CA ARG A 67 10.38 -5.32 7.42
C ARG A 67 8.95 -5.03 7.02
N VAL A 68 8.22 -4.34 7.90
CA VAL A 68 6.90 -3.80 7.59
C VAL A 68 6.96 -2.29 7.70
N LEU A 69 6.57 -1.60 6.63
CA LEU A 69 6.34 -0.16 6.65
C LEU A 69 4.96 0.11 7.21
N ASN A 70 4.85 1.06 8.13
CA ASN A 70 3.60 1.46 8.75
C ASN A 70 3.52 2.98 8.80
N VAL A 71 2.32 3.51 8.60
CA VAL A 71 2.05 4.95 8.71
C VAL A 71 1.12 5.22 9.88
N GLN A 72 1.43 6.25 10.64
CA GLN A 72 0.60 6.77 11.70
C GLN A 72 0.13 8.18 11.33
N LYS A 73 -1.18 8.43 11.37
CA LYS A 73 -1.73 9.77 11.19
C LYS A 73 -1.64 10.51 12.53
N LEU A 74 -0.87 11.59 12.56
CA LEU A 74 -0.68 12.40 13.76
C LEU A 74 -1.71 13.53 13.86
N MET A 75 -1.98 14.19 12.72
CA MET A 75 -3.00 15.22 12.57
C MET A 75 -3.49 15.28 11.12
N THR A 76 -4.40 16.22 10.82
CA THR A 76 -4.91 16.43 9.46
C THR A 76 -3.75 16.64 8.48
N ASN A 77 -3.65 15.77 7.49
CA ASN A 77 -2.57 15.79 6.49
C ASN A 77 -1.16 15.76 7.08
N TYR A 78 -0.94 15.09 8.21
CA TYR A 78 0.41 14.91 8.76
C TYR A 78 0.60 13.47 9.24
N TYR A 79 1.56 12.80 8.62
CA TYR A 79 1.78 11.36 8.74
C TYR A 79 3.22 11.09 9.17
N GLU A 80 3.39 10.12 10.07
CA GLU A 80 4.68 9.62 10.54
C GLU A 80 4.88 8.16 10.10
N TYR A 81 6.00 7.87 9.46
CA TYR A 81 6.33 6.53 8.94
C TYR A 81 7.32 5.79 9.84
N HIS A 82 7.03 4.51 10.04
CA HIS A 82 7.76 3.61 10.91
C HIS A 82 8.05 2.28 10.22
N LEU A 83 9.15 1.66 10.63
CA LEU A 83 9.53 0.31 10.23
C LEU A 83 9.46 -0.62 11.43
N TYR A 84 8.77 -1.75 11.25
CA TYR A 84 8.90 -2.89 12.13
C TYR A 84 10.00 -3.80 11.61
N LEU A 85 10.99 -4.10 12.44
CA LEU A 85 12.14 -4.94 12.10
C LEU A 85 11.89 -6.36 12.60
N PHE A 86 12.00 -7.37 11.73
CA PHE A 86 11.76 -8.75 12.16
C PHE A 86 12.88 -9.29 13.04
N GLY A 87 14.13 -8.87 12.80
CA GLY A 87 15.28 -9.34 13.58
C GLY A 87 15.17 -8.96 15.05
N THR A 88 14.89 -7.68 15.33
CA THR A 88 14.80 -7.15 16.70
C THR A 88 13.38 -7.18 17.27
N LYS A 89 12.36 -7.36 16.43
CA LYS A 89 10.93 -7.27 16.78
C LYS A 89 10.53 -5.92 17.38
N THR A 90 11.19 -4.86 16.95
CA THR A 90 10.96 -3.49 17.42
C THR A 90 10.51 -2.56 16.30
N TRP A 91 9.82 -1.49 16.70
CA TRP A 91 9.52 -0.36 15.84
C TRP A 91 10.63 0.67 15.90
N ARG A 92 10.86 1.34 14.77
CA ARG A 92 11.60 2.61 14.72
C ARG A 92 11.05 3.51 13.62
N LYS A 93 11.38 4.80 13.70
CA LYS A 93 11.11 5.76 12.62
C LYS A 93 11.99 5.46 11.40
N THR A 94 11.50 5.81 10.21
CA THR A 94 12.32 5.89 9.00
C THR A 94 13.28 7.09 9.07
N ASN A 95 14.25 7.15 8.15
CA ASN A 95 15.22 8.26 8.07
C ASN A 95 14.55 9.62 7.83
N THR A 96 13.46 9.65 7.05
CA THR A 96 12.62 10.82 6.80
C THR A 96 11.18 10.48 7.15
N PRO A 97 10.75 10.62 8.42
CA PRO A 97 9.51 10.01 8.86
C PRO A 97 8.26 10.84 8.58
N TYR A 98 8.37 12.15 8.33
CA TYR A 98 7.21 13.04 8.28
C TYR A 98 6.80 13.44 6.87
N PHE A 99 5.52 13.27 6.53
CA PHE A 99 4.96 13.70 5.25
C PHE A 99 3.58 14.33 5.40
N ASN A 100 3.26 15.23 4.48
CA ASN A 100 1.94 15.86 4.40
C ASN A 100 0.89 15.01 3.66
N SER A 101 1.24 13.76 3.34
CA SER A 101 0.39 12.84 2.60
C SER A 101 0.60 11.40 3.08
N GLY A 102 -0.49 10.65 3.05
CA GLY A 102 -0.55 9.25 3.46
C GLY A 102 -1.36 8.44 2.46
N PRO A 103 -1.40 7.12 2.62
CA PRO A 103 -2.34 6.30 1.88
C PRO A 103 -3.78 6.80 2.11
N PRO A 104 -4.68 6.73 1.11
CA PRO A 104 -6.08 7.04 1.29
C PRO A 104 -6.66 6.18 2.42
N ASP A 105 -7.64 6.72 3.14
CA ASP A 105 -8.40 5.93 4.10
C ASP A 105 -9.16 4.83 3.36
N CYS A 106 -8.55 3.64 3.28
CA CYS A 106 -9.08 2.46 2.58
C CYS A 106 -10.30 1.83 3.30
N TYR A 107 -10.83 2.53 4.30
CA TYR A 107 -12.06 2.23 5.04
C TYR A 107 -13.27 3.01 4.51
N ASP A 108 -13.05 4.01 3.65
CA ASP A 108 -14.15 4.70 2.99
C ASP A 108 -14.74 3.81 1.89
N SER A 109 -15.90 3.21 2.18
CA SER A 109 -16.65 2.32 1.27
C SER A 109 -17.05 2.99 -0.05
N LYS A 110 -16.89 4.30 -0.17
CA LYS A 110 -17.14 5.06 -1.41
C LYS A 110 -15.95 5.04 -2.36
N GLN A 111 -14.77 4.61 -1.92
CA GLN A 111 -13.57 4.55 -2.76
C GLN A 111 -13.39 3.12 -3.30
N LEU A 112 -13.67 2.94 -4.59
CA LEU A 112 -13.37 1.72 -5.36
C LEU A 112 -11.86 1.48 -5.57
N LEU A 113 -11.02 2.24 -4.87
CA LEU A 113 -9.57 2.26 -5.04
C LEU A 113 -8.95 1.16 -4.20
N ASN A 114 -8.29 0.21 -4.87
CA ASN A 114 -7.39 -0.68 -4.18
C ASN A 114 -6.14 0.11 -3.80
N CYS A 115 -6.08 0.50 -2.52
CA CYS A 115 -4.98 1.26 -1.96
C CYS A 115 -3.81 0.34 -1.56
N ASN A 116 -3.82 -0.92 -1.98
CA ASN A 116 -2.79 -1.86 -1.59
C ASN A 116 -1.45 -1.46 -2.21
N PRO A 117 -0.39 -1.41 -1.38
CA PRO A 117 0.95 -1.10 -1.83
C PRO A 117 1.51 -2.26 -2.66
N VAL A 118 2.40 -1.92 -3.59
CA VAL A 118 2.99 -2.84 -4.56
C VAL A 118 4.51 -2.68 -4.58
N ILE A 119 5.23 -3.79 -4.68
CA ILE A 119 6.70 -3.77 -4.77
C ILE A 119 7.11 -3.91 -6.23
N ALA A 120 7.81 -2.92 -6.76
CA ALA A 120 8.42 -2.93 -8.09
C ALA A 120 9.79 -2.26 -8.02
N ASN A 121 10.76 -2.66 -8.84
CA ASN A 121 12.06 -1.97 -8.95
C ASN A 121 12.77 -1.70 -7.60
N GLY A 122 12.65 -2.60 -6.62
CA GLY A 122 13.28 -2.41 -5.30
C GLY A 122 12.61 -1.35 -4.41
N ALA A 123 11.40 -0.91 -4.74
CA ALA A 123 10.66 0.08 -3.96
C ALA A 123 9.19 -0.32 -3.74
N LEU A 124 8.63 0.11 -2.60
CA LEU A 124 7.20 0.07 -2.31
C LEU A 124 6.51 1.27 -2.95
N HIS A 125 5.40 1.01 -3.64
CA HIS A 125 4.62 2.02 -4.35
C HIS A 125 3.17 1.97 -3.88
N TRP A 126 2.59 3.12 -3.54
CA TRP A 126 1.16 3.22 -3.25
C TRP A 126 0.59 4.55 -3.72
N TYR A 127 -0.71 4.53 -3.99
CA TYR A 127 -1.45 5.74 -4.30
C TYR A 127 -1.62 6.58 -3.04
N ILE A 128 -1.50 7.91 -3.15
CA ILE A 128 -1.68 8.86 -2.03
C ILE A 128 -2.76 9.91 -2.31
N GLY A 129 -3.63 9.65 -3.30
CA GLY A 129 -4.62 10.64 -3.75
C GLY A 129 -4.06 11.60 -4.80
N LYS A 130 -4.93 12.49 -5.31
CA LYS A 130 -4.59 13.60 -6.22
C LYS A 130 -3.74 13.20 -7.44
N ILE A 131 -3.91 11.98 -7.95
CA ILE A 131 -3.15 11.48 -9.13
C ILE A 131 -1.63 11.39 -8.82
N MET A 132 -1.27 11.13 -7.56
CA MET A 132 0.12 10.98 -7.10
C MET A 132 0.35 9.57 -6.55
N ILE A 133 1.55 9.05 -6.75
CA ILE A 133 2.07 7.86 -6.08
C ILE A 133 3.19 8.26 -5.13
N MET A 134 3.25 7.60 -3.99
CA MET A 134 4.41 7.61 -3.11
C MET A 134 5.24 6.37 -3.36
N ILE A 135 6.55 6.56 -3.36
CA ILE A 135 7.57 5.55 -3.60
C ILE A 135 8.48 5.54 -2.38
N PHE A 136 8.69 4.37 -1.80
CA PHE A 136 9.63 4.15 -0.70
C PHE A 136 10.71 3.19 -1.14
N ASP A 137 11.94 3.67 -1.19
CA ASP A 137 13.12 2.86 -1.47
C ASP A 137 13.42 1.96 -0.27
N MET A 138 13.43 0.65 -0.50
CA MET A 138 13.51 -0.35 0.56
C MET A 138 14.92 -0.50 1.14
N ILE A 139 15.94 0.08 0.51
CA ILE A 139 17.35 0.02 0.93
C ILE A 139 17.76 1.33 1.58
N THR A 140 17.49 2.46 0.93
CA THR A 140 17.90 3.79 1.41
C THR A 140 16.91 4.39 2.41
N GLU A 141 15.69 3.85 2.45
CA GLU A 141 14.56 4.40 3.21
C GLU A 141 14.18 5.81 2.79
N GLY A 142 14.55 6.18 1.56
CA GLY A 142 14.17 7.41 0.91
C GLY A 142 12.73 7.34 0.41
N PHE A 143 12.03 8.46 0.51
CA PHE A 143 10.69 8.63 -0.05
C PHE A 143 10.74 9.56 -1.25
N CYS A 144 9.91 9.28 -2.25
CA CYS A 144 9.66 10.16 -3.37
C CYS A 144 8.16 10.18 -3.67
N VAL A 145 7.69 11.31 -4.18
CA VAL A 145 6.31 11.45 -4.67
C VAL A 145 6.39 11.76 -6.15
N LYS A 146 5.70 10.96 -6.97
CA LYS A 146 5.65 11.15 -8.42
C LYS A 146 4.21 11.32 -8.89
N PRO A 147 3.95 12.23 -9.83
CA PRO A 147 2.66 12.29 -10.50
C PRO A 147 2.47 11.04 -11.37
N LEU A 148 1.24 10.55 -11.41
CA LEU A 148 0.86 9.57 -12.42
C LEU A 148 0.85 10.25 -13.80
N PRO A 149 1.18 9.51 -14.89
CA PRO A 149 1.44 10.07 -16.21
C PRO A 149 0.22 10.71 -16.89
N PHE A 150 -0.96 10.62 -16.28
CA PHE A 150 -2.23 11.14 -16.77
C PHE A 150 -2.77 12.30 -15.93
N SER A 151 -1.95 12.93 -15.09
CA SER A 151 -2.31 14.15 -14.34
C SER A 151 -2.85 15.26 -15.25
N GLY A 152 -2.35 15.35 -16.49
CA GLY A 152 -2.84 16.30 -17.52
C GLY A 152 -4.16 15.90 -18.20
N CYS A 153 -4.53 14.60 -18.20
CA CYS A 153 -5.72 14.09 -18.87
C CYS A 153 -7.01 14.31 -18.07
N TYR A 154 -6.90 14.78 -16.82
CA TYR A 154 -8.01 14.96 -15.91
C TYR A 154 -8.91 16.16 -16.24
N ARG A 155 -8.51 17.04 -17.16
CA ARG A 155 -9.22 18.31 -17.40
C ARG A 155 -10.66 18.15 -17.89
N ASN A 156 -11.08 17.00 -18.43
CA ASN A 156 -12.44 16.83 -19.00
C ASN A 156 -13.08 15.44 -18.83
N LYS A 157 -12.46 14.51 -18.10
CA LYS A 157 -12.99 13.13 -17.92
C LYS A 157 -12.76 12.63 -16.51
N ALA A 158 -13.77 11.98 -15.93
CA ALA A 158 -13.67 11.30 -14.65
C ALA A 158 -13.04 9.92 -14.86
N TYR A 159 -11.72 9.84 -14.66
CA TYR A 159 -11.01 8.57 -14.57
C TYR A 159 -10.81 8.20 -13.11
N TRP A 160 -11.04 6.94 -12.77
CA TRP A 160 -10.71 6.39 -11.47
C TRP A 160 -9.48 5.50 -11.61
N LEU A 161 -8.50 5.71 -10.74
CA LEU A 161 -7.45 4.73 -10.56
C LEU A 161 -8.10 3.47 -9.95
N GLY A 162 -7.74 2.32 -10.48
CA GLY A 162 -8.22 1.03 -10.00
C GLY A 162 -7.24 0.42 -9.03
N ASP A 163 -6.23 -0.20 -9.62
CA ASP A 163 -5.22 -0.98 -8.91
C ASP A 163 -3.83 -0.56 -9.40
N LEU A 164 -2.89 -0.49 -8.48
CA LEU A 164 -1.47 -0.64 -8.80
C LEU A 164 -1.15 -2.14 -8.85
N LEU A 165 -0.33 -2.55 -9.81
CA LEU A 165 0.07 -3.94 -10.00
C LEU A 165 1.52 -4.02 -10.48
N VAL A 166 2.13 -5.20 -10.39
CA VAL A 166 3.39 -5.50 -11.07
C VAL A 166 3.11 -6.48 -12.17
N ASP A 167 3.69 -6.21 -13.34
CA ASP A 167 3.73 -7.13 -14.48
C ASP A 167 5.15 -7.14 -15.04
N GLU A 168 5.78 -8.31 -15.10
CA GLU A 168 7.17 -8.46 -15.56
C GLU A 168 8.15 -7.44 -14.92
N ASP A 169 8.07 -7.30 -13.59
CA ASP A 169 8.80 -6.30 -12.78
C ASP A 169 8.51 -4.83 -13.08
N ARG A 170 7.54 -4.54 -13.95
CA ARG A 170 7.11 -3.18 -14.26
C ARG A 170 5.90 -2.80 -13.42
N LEU A 171 5.97 -1.61 -12.82
CA LEU A 171 4.82 -1.04 -12.15
C LEU A 171 3.76 -0.71 -13.21
N CYS A 172 2.56 -1.24 -13.01
CA CYS A 172 1.40 -0.99 -13.85
C CYS A 172 0.30 -0.34 -13.02
N CYS A 173 -0.58 0.39 -13.70
CA CYS A 173 -1.83 0.84 -13.11
C CYS A 173 -3.01 0.56 -14.04
N PHE A 174 -4.17 0.27 -13.44
CA PHE A 174 -5.43 0.19 -14.14
C PHE A 174 -6.21 1.50 -13.98
N LEU A 175 -6.74 2.01 -15.10
CA LEU A 175 -7.68 3.11 -15.10
C LEU A 175 -9.06 2.65 -15.54
N TYR A 176 -10.07 3.10 -14.80
CA TYR A 176 -11.47 2.97 -15.17
C TYR A 176 -11.98 4.32 -15.68
N ALA A 177 -12.45 4.35 -16.93
CA ALA A 177 -13.17 5.50 -17.46
C ALA A 177 -14.64 5.42 -17.06
N LEU A 178 -15.16 6.50 -16.46
CA LEU A 178 -16.60 6.67 -16.32
C LEU A 178 -17.18 7.30 -17.58
N SER A 179 -18.19 6.65 -18.14
CA SER A 179 -19.10 7.27 -19.11
C SER A 179 -20.48 7.40 -18.50
N ARG A 180 -21.09 8.58 -18.64
CA ARG A 180 -22.53 8.71 -18.40
C ARG A 180 -23.26 8.05 -19.57
N THR A 181 -24.09 7.07 -19.28
CA THR A 181 -25.03 6.51 -20.24
C THR A 181 -26.10 7.55 -20.59
N SER A 182 -26.78 7.37 -21.72
CA SER A 182 -27.93 8.19 -22.14
C SER A 182 -29.04 8.27 -21.07
N ASN A 183 -29.08 7.30 -20.16
CA ASN A 183 -30.12 7.17 -19.13
C ASN A 183 -29.69 7.79 -17.79
N GLY A 184 -28.53 8.47 -17.75
CA GLY A 184 -27.99 9.10 -16.53
C GLY A 184 -27.26 8.16 -15.58
N CYS A 185 -27.27 6.84 -15.81
CA CYS A 185 -26.45 5.88 -15.07
C CYS A 185 -24.96 6.04 -15.42
N MET A 186 -24.09 5.91 -14.41
CA MET A 186 -22.65 5.83 -14.61
C MET A 186 -22.27 4.40 -15.01
N ASP A 187 -21.51 4.28 -16.09
CA ASP A 187 -21.03 3.01 -16.62
C ASP A 187 -19.49 3.00 -16.68
N PHE A 188 -18.90 1.85 -16.33
CA PHE A 188 -17.44 1.65 -16.26
C PHE A 188 -16.95 1.06 -17.58
N GLY A 189 -16.82 1.91 -18.60
CA GLY A 189 -16.77 1.45 -19.98
C GLY A 189 -15.39 1.04 -20.54
N ARG A 190 -14.27 1.45 -19.92
CA ARG A 190 -12.93 1.10 -20.42
C ARG A 190 -11.90 0.93 -19.31
N LEU A 191 -11.27 -0.25 -19.28
CA LEU A 191 -10.08 -0.57 -18.51
C LEU A 191 -8.84 -0.33 -19.37
N CYS A 192 -7.97 0.59 -18.95
CA CYS A 192 -6.66 0.77 -19.58
C CYS A 192 -5.57 0.32 -18.61
N LYS A 193 -4.76 -0.66 -19.01
CA LYS A 193 -3.49 -0.97 -18.34
C LYS A 193 -2.43 0.00 -18.83
N MET A 194 -1.72 0.66 -17.92
CA MET A 194 -0.60 1.51 -18.27
C MET A 194 0.63 1.08 -17.50
N VAL A 195 1.74 0.99 -18.20
CA VAL A 195 3.07 0.80 -17.61
C VAL A 195 3.55 2.15 -17.11
N LEU A 196 3.93 2.21 -15.84
CA LEU A 196 4.52 3.37 -15.19
C LEU A 196 6.03 3.24 -15.26
N ASP A 197 6.70 4.18 -15.91
CA ASP A 197 8.15 4.29 -15.83
C ASP A 197 8.53 4.88 -14.47
N THR A 198 8.70 4.02 -13.48
CA THR A 198 9.20 4.38 -12.16
C THR A 198 10.67 3.99 -12.03
N LYS A 199 11.55 4.62 -12.82
CA LYS A 199 12.95 4.68 -12.40
C LYS A 199 12.99 5.26 -10.99
N VAL A 200 13.58 4.51 -10.07
CA VAL A 200 13.89 4.95 -8.70
C VAL A 200 15.11 5.87 -8.77
N HIS A 201 14.94 6.99 -9.46
CA HIS A 201 15.78 8.16 -9.28
C HIS A 201 14.93 9.10 -8.43
N CYS A 202 15.19 9.04 -7.12
CA CYS A 202 14.68 9.92 -6.10
C CYS A 202 15.74 10.97 -5.81
#